data_AF-A0A841VU74-F1
#
_entry.id   AF-A0A841VU74-F1
#
_cell.length_a   1.000
_cell.length_b   1.000
_cell.length_c   1.000
_cell.angle_alpha   90.00
_cell.angle_beta   90.00
_cell.angle_gamma   90.00
#
_symmetry.space_group_name_H-M   'P 1'
#
loop_
_entity.id
_entity.type
_entity.pdbx_description
1 polymer ?
#
loop_
_entity_poly.entity_id
_entity_poly.type
_entity_poly.pdbx_seq_one_letter_code
_entity_poly.pdbx_strand_id
1 'polypeptide(L)'
;MLESSKVKASQDGKAELRKVLKERKLTQDELARKASVSVDTVRRLLGTKDCPNGVERWAVKNIAKVLNLQPIKIVDPKDWYRQQQLPPEFELLIKEKTKLFCGRKFVFDTIENFFQNNPNGYFTVVGDAGMGKSAIAAQYIVEHHEAICFFNIRAEGMNRQDLFLKKVRQQLIERYNLQTAVDADLSTLLTKVSEKLSTGERLVIVVDALDEVDQESSGNLLFLPYILPERVYFILTRRPYNQDEKRLHFSPTIPTQELDLRQYSNESNQDVK
;
A
#
# COMPACT_ATOMS: atom_id res chain seq x y z
N MET A 1 -17.52 20.62 -7.86
CA MET A 1 -16.62 21.33 -6.92
C MET A 1 -15.41 20.45 -6.70
N LEU A 2 -14.21 20.88 -7.12
CA LEU A 2 -12.97 20.15 -6.82
C LEU A 2 -12.70 20.29 -5.31
N GLU A 3 -12.97 19.24 -4.55
CA GLU A 3 -12.67 19.21 -3.12
C GLU A 3 -11.18 19.45 -2.87
N SER A 4 -10.87 20.34 -1.93
CA SER A 4 -9.55 20.92 -1.73
C SER A 4 -8.47 19.87 -1.45
N SER A 5 -7.37 19.91 -2.21
CA SER A 5 -6.14 19.11 -2.03
C SER A 5 -5.32 19.45 -0.78
N LYS A 6 -5.94 20.09 0.22
CA LYS A 6 -5.28 20.60 1.42
C LYS A 6 -5.45 19.64 2.59
N VAL A 7 -4.39 19.52 3.38
CA VAL A 7 -4.27 18.62 4.52
C VAL A 7 -3.78 19.37 5.75
N LYS A 8 -4.09 18.86 6.94
CA LYS A 8 -3.64 19.46 8.20
C LYS A 8 -2.57 18.58 8.85
N ALA A 9 -1.58 19.22 9.45
CA ALA A 9 -0.58 18.50 10.24
C ALA A 9 -1.24 17.88 11.48
N SER A 10 -0.95 16.61 11.74
CA SER A 10 -1.40 15.93 12.97
C SER A 10 -0.62 16.48 14.17
N GLN A 11 -1.09 16.22 15.40
CA GLN A 11 -0.33 16.62 16.59
C GLN A 11 1.02 15.91 16.65
N ASP A 12 1.04 14.63 16.35
CA ASP A 12 2.26 13.83 16.26
C ASP A 12 3.18 14.34 15.15
N GLY A 13 2.63 14.71 13.99
CA GLY A 13 3.42 15.23 12.89
C GLY A 13 4.04 16.60 13.17
N LYS A 14 3.37 17.46 13.95
CA LYS A 14 3.97 18.70 14.46
C LYS A 14 5.15 18.40 15.39
N ALA A 15 5.01 17.42 16.26
CA ALA A 15 6.09 17.02 17.17
C ALA A 15 7.28 16.44 16.40
N GLU A 16 7.02 15.57 15.43
CA GLU A 16 8.04 14.94 14.58
C GLU A 16 8.80 15.99 13.75
N LEU A 17 8.09 16.95 13.14
CA LEU A 17 8.74 18.05 12.42
C LEU A 17 9.69 18.87 13.31
N ARG A 18 9.28 19.19 14.54
CA ARG A 18 10.13 19.93 15.49
C ARG A 18 11.36 19.13 15.88
N LYS A 19 11.18 17.84 16.13
CA LYS A 19 12.26 16.90 16.47
C LYS A 19 13.29 16.83 15.33
N VAL A 20 12.85 16.53 14.11
CA VAL A 20 13.75 16.37 12.95
C VAL A 20 14.46 17.68 12.59
N LEU A 21 13.78 18.83 12.68
CA LEU A 21 14.43 20.14 12.49
C LEU A 21 15.55 20.38 13.50
N LYS A 22 15.32 20.05 14.77
CA LYS A 22 16.32 20.19 15.85
C LYS A 22 17.51 19.25 15.63
N GLU A 23 17.25 17.98 15.33
CA GLU A 23 18.29 16.97 15.07
C GLU A 23 19.17 17.35 13.89
N ARG A 24 18.57 17.90 12.82
CA ARG A 24 19.28 18.31 11.60
C ARG A 24 19.82 19.73 11.63
N LYS A 25 19.62 20.46 12.73
CA LYS A 25 19.99 21.88 12.88
C LYS A 25 19.51 22.75 11.70
N LEU A 26 18.32 22.46 11.18
CA LEU A 26 17.70 23.18 10.07
C LEU A 26 16.80 24.30 10.61
N THR A 27 16.96 25.51 10.07
CA THR A 27 16.01 26.59 10.32
C THR A 27 14.75 26.44 9.47
N GLN A 28 13.66 27.12 9.87
CA GLN A 28 12.40 27.11 9.10
C GLN A 28 12.59 27.72 7.70
N ASP A 29 13.37 28.80 7.59
CA ASP A 29 13.68 29.48 6.33
C ASP A 29 14.54 28.61 5.41
N GLU A 30 15.52 27.90 5.95
CA GLU A 30 16.32 26.95 5.16
C GLU A 30 15.48 25.78 4.66
N LEU A 31 14.60 25.22 5.51
CA LEU A 31 13.68 24.16 5.09
C LEU A 31 12.75 24.67 3.99
N ALA A 32 12.16 25.86 4.15
CA ALA A 32 11.28 26.46 3.17
C ALA A 32 11.98 26.65 1.81
N ARG A 33 13.21 27.18 1.83
CA ARG A 33 14.04 27.34 0.64
C ARG A 33 14.37 26.01 -0.02
N LYS A 34 14.80 25.00 0.76
CA LYS A 34 15.15 23.66 0.23
C LYS A 34 13.94 22.92 -0.34
N ALA A 35 12.75 23.12 0.22
CA ALA A 35 11.51 22.49 -0.21
C ALA A 35 10.76 23.29 -1.28
N SER A 36 11.28 24.44 -1.70
CA SER A 36 10.62 25.36 -2.67
C SER A 36 9.18 25.72 -2.23
N VAL A 37 9.01 26.07 -0.96
CA VAL A 37 7.74 26.48 -0.33
C VAL A 37 7.95 27.77 0.46
N SER A 38 6.88 28.46 0.85
CA SER A 38 7.01 29.63 1.73
C SER A 38 7.32 29.22 3.17
N VAL A 39 8.03 30.09 3.91
CA VAL A 39 8.29 29.87 5.34
C VAL A 39 6.99 29.79 6.15
N ASP A 40 5.96 30.50 5.71
CA ASP A 40 4.62 30.42 6.28
C ASP A 40 3.99 29.04 6.14
N THR A 41 4.24 28.33 5.05
CA THR A 41 3.79 26.94 4.90
C THR A 41 4.47 26.02 5.90
N VAL A 42 5.77 26.20 6.14
CA VAL A 42 6.50 25.47 7.18
C VAL A 42 5.94 25.81 8.58
N ARG A 43 5.69 27.09 8.88
CA ARG A 43 5.10 27.54 10.15
C ARG A 43 3.70 26.99 10.40
N ARG A 44 2.87 26.91 9.35
CA ARG A 44 1.54 26.29 9.41
C ARG A 44 1.63 24.80 9.78
N LEU A 45 2.54 24.05 9.15
CA LEU A 45 2.74 22.63 9.48
C LEU A 45 3.33 22.42 10.88
N LEU A 46 4.16 23.36 11.37
CA LEU A 46 4.67 23.35 12.75
C LEU A 46 3.65 23.82 13.79
N GLY A 47 2.47 24.31 13.37
CA GLY A 47 1.47 24.89 14.25
C GLY A 47 1.89 26.22 14.90
N THR A 48 2.91 26.89 14.38
CA THR A 48 3.36 28.23 14.84
C THR A 48 2.68 29.37 14.08
N LYS A 49 1.90 29.04 13.05
CA LYS A 49 1.01 29.96 12.32
C LYS A 49 -0.34 29.29 12.10
N ASP A 50 -1.42 30.05 12.21
CA ASP A 50 -2.76 29.52 12.01
C ASP A 50 -2.97 29.01 10.57
N CYS A 51 -3.75 27.94 10.46
CA CYS A 51 -3.94 27.18 9.22
C CYS A 51 -5.39 26.69 9.07
N PRO A 52 -6.38 27.61 8.97
CA PRO A 52 -7.78 27.23 8.91
C PRO A 52 -8.09 26.32 7.72
N ASN A 53 -7.43 26.60 6.58
CA ASN A 53 -7.64 25.93 5.30
C ASN A 53 -6.70 24.75 5.02
N GLY A 54 -5.78 24.42 5.92
CA GLY A 54 -4.76 23.39 5.68
C GLY A 54 -3.64 23.84 4.71
N VAL A 55 -2.74 22.91 4.42
CA VAL A 55 -1.58 23.07 3.54
C VAL A 55 -1.72 22.17 2.33
N GLU A 56 -1.33 22.65 1.16
CA GLU A 56 -1.36 21.85 -0.07
C GLU A 56 -0.51 20.58 0.03
N ARG A 57 -1.04 19.45 -0.44
CA ARG A 57 -0.33 18.16 -0.43
C ARG A 57 1.04 18.22 -1.12
N TRP A 58 1.18 18.94 -2.23
CA TRP A 58 2.48 19.07 -2.91
C TRP A 58 3.55 19.71 -2.00
N ALA A 59 3.16 20.67 -1.16
CA ALA A 59 4.08 21.34 -0.25
C ALA A 59 4.51 20.41 0.89
N VAL A 60 3.57 19.60 1.41
CA VAL A 60 3.89 18.55 2.38
C VAL A 60 4.86 17.53 1.78
N LYS A 61 4.64 17.08 0.53
CA LYS A 61 5.56 16.17 -0.16
C LYS A 61 6.98 16.74 -0.26
N ASN A 62 7.12 17.99 -0.67
CA ASN A 62 8.44 18.62 -0.80
C ASN A 62 9.15 18.76 0.55
N ILE A 63 8.43 19.16 1.60
CA ILE A 63 8.98 19.25 2.96
C ILE A 63 9.39 17.87 3.45
N ALA A 64 8.53 16.86 3.30
CA ALA A 64 8.80 15.48 3.69
C ALA A 64 10.06 14.96 2.98
N LYS A 65 10.20 15.21 1.67
CA LYS A 65 11.37 14.84 0.87
C LYS A 65 12.66 15.48 1.40
N VAL A 66 12.68 16.77 1.72
CA VAL A 66 13.86 17.45 2.30
C VAL A 66 14.23 16.87 3.66
N LEU A 67 13.22 16.51 4.45
CA LEU A 67 13.39 15.92 5.77
C LEU A 67 13.60 14.40 5.72
N ASN A 68 13.62 13.77 4.55
CA ASN A 68 13.66 12.32 4.39
C ASN A 68 12.60 11.61 5.27
N LEU A 69 11.39 12.17 5.29
CA LEU A 69 10.23 11.64 5.98
C LEU A 69 9.17 11.24 4.94
N GLN A 70 8.28 10.33 5.33
CA GLN A 70 7.04 10.15 4.59
C GLN A 70 6.03 11.26 4.95
N PRO A 71 5.19 11.73 4.01
CA PRO A 71 4.17 12.75 4.29
C PRO A 71 3.22 12.39 5.44
N ILE A 72 2.89 11.11 5.60
CA ILE A 72 2.04 10.60 6.70
C ILE A 72 2.68 10.73 8.08
N LYS A 73 3.99 11.00 8.17
CA LYS A 73 4.65 11.37 9.43
C LYS A 73 4.43 12.83 9.79
N ILE A 74 3.90 13.65 8.88
CA ILE A 74 3.64 15.09 9.07
C ILE A 74 2.15 15.36 9.22
N VAL A 75 1.32 14.65 8.46
CA VAL A 75 -0.13 14.82 8.42
C VAL A 75 -0.85 13.54 8.81
N ASP A 76 -2.13 13.65 9.21
CA ASP A 76 -2.93 12.47 9.50
C ASP A 76 -3.09 11.60 8.23
N PRO A 77 -2.81 10.28 8.27
CA PRO A 77 -3.04 9.38 7.14
C PRO A 77 -4.46 9.47 6.56
N LYS A 78 -5.48 9.63 7.41
CA LYS A 78 -6.89 9.75 6.98
C LYS A 78 -7.14 11.02 6.19
N ASP A 79 -6.46 12.12 6.52
CA ASP A 79 -6.52 13.37 5.75
C ASP A 79 -5.68 13.29 4.47
N TRP A 80 -4.51 12.64 4.56
CA TRP A 80 -3.61 12.44 3.43
C TRP A 80 -4.22 11.59 2.33
N TYR A 81 -4.97 10.56 2.74
CA TYR A 81 -5.63 9.62 1.83
C TYR A 81 -7.14 9.85 1.70
N ARG A 82 -7.70 10.95 2.25
CA ARG A 82 -9.14 11.26 2.25
C ARG A 82 -9.84 11.16 0.88
N GLN A 83 -9.11 11.36 -0.21
CA GLN A 83 -9.63 11.31 -1.59
C GLN A 83 -9.39 9.96 -2.28
N GLN A 84 -8.74 9.01 -1.62
CA GLN A 84 -8.41 7.71 -2.16
C GLN A 84 -9.38 6.71 -1.55
N GLN A 85 -10.56 6.66 -2.16
CA GLN A 85 -11.57 5.68 -1.79
C GLN A 85 -11.06 4.29 -2.16
N LEU A 86 -11.43 3.31 -1.32
CA LEU A 86 -11.32 1.91 -1.71
C LEU A 86 -12.02 1.72 -3.06
N PRO A 87 -11.56 0.80 -3.93
CA PRO A 87 -12.30 0.46 -5.12
C PRO A 87 -13.76 0.15 -4.72
N PRO A 88 -14.76 0.86 -5.27
CA PRO A 88 -16.15 0.75 -4.80
C PRO A 88 -16.68 -0.69 -4.80
N GLU A 89 -16.22 -1.51 -5.75
CA GLU A 89 -16.54 -2.93 -5.84
C GLU A 89 -16.06 -3.77 -4.64
N PHE A 90 -14.99 -3.34 -3.96
CA PHE A 90 -14.42 -4.06 -2.81
C PHE A 90 -14.77 -3.41 -1.47
N GLU A 91 -15.39 -2.23 -1.46
CA GLU A 91 -15.60 -1.47 -0.23
C GLU A 91 -16.47 -2.23 0.78
N LEU A 92 -17.59 -2.82 0.35
CA LEU A 92 -18.46 -3.61 1.21
C LEU A 92 -17.75 -4.86 1.73
N LEU A 93 -17.04 -5.58 0.85
CA LEU A 93 -16.27 -6.77 1.21
C LEU A 93 -15.21 -6.43 2.27
N ILE A 94 -14.42 -5.37 2.05
CA ILE A 94 -13.37 -4.95 2.98
C ILE A 94 -13.98 -4.55 4.33
N LYS A 95 -15.10 -3.82 4.35
CA LYS A 95 -15.80 -3.46 5.59
C LYS A 95 -16.30 -4.69 6.33
N GLU A 96 -16.88 -5.66 5.63
CA GLU A 96 -17.37 -6.90 6.24
C GLU A 96 -16.22 -7.71 6.84
N LYS A 97 -15.13 -7.91 6.09
CA LYS A 97 -13.98 -8.69 6.53
C LYS A 97 -13.21 -8.06 7.69
N THR A 98 -13.26 -6.74 7.85
CA THR A 98 -12.57 -6.02 8.94
C THR A 98 -13.44 -5.76 10.18
N LYS A 99 -14.77 -5.95 10.10
CA LYS A 99 -15.71 -5.60 11.19
C LYS A 99 -15.38 -6.20 12.56
N LEU A 100 -14.91 -7.44 12.58
CA LEU A 100 -14.54 -8.17 13.80
C LEU A 100 -13.07 -8.62 13.75
N PHE A 101 -12.26 -7.96 12.93
CA PHE A 101 -10.85 -8.32 12.81
C PHE A 101 -10.11 -7.94 14.10
N CYS A 102 -9.39 -8.90 14.65
CA CYS A 102 -8.58 -8.73 15.84
C CYS A 102 -7.29 -9.55 15.70
N GLY A 103 -6.21 -9.04 16.31
CA GLY A 103 -4.94 -9.75 16.40
C GLY A 103 -4.13 -9.81 15.10
N ARG A 104 -3.47 -10.94 14.85
CA ARG A 104 -2.61 -11.22 13.68
C ARG A 104 -1.38 -10.34 13.55
N LYS A 105 -0.95 -9.72 14.65
CA LYS A 105 0.23 -8.87 14.69
C LYS A 105 1.47 -9.57 14.11
N PHE A 106 1.66 -10.85 14.43
CA PHE A 106 2.78 -11.64 13.91
C PHE A 106 2.82 -11.69 12.38
N VAL A 107 1.67 -11.67 11.70
CA VAL A 107 1.59 -11.67 10.23
C VAL A 107 2.08 -10.33 9.69
N PHE A 108 1.57 -9.22 10.24
CA PHE A 108 1.96 -7.88 9.82
C PHE A 108 3.42 -7.55 10.16
N ASP A 109 3.90 -7.96 11.33
CA ASP A 109 5.31 -7.84 11.71
C ASP A 109 6.20 -8.63 10.73
N THR A 110 5.77 -9.81 10.29
CA THR A 110 6.52 -10.60 9.30
C THR A 110 6.49 -9.98 7.90
N ILE A 111 5.36 -9.40 7.49
CA ILE A 111 5.24 -8.65 6.24
C ILE A 111 6.20 -7.43 6.25
N GLU A 112 6.23 -6.68 7.36
CA GLU A 112 7.10 -5.51 7.48
C GLU A 112 8.57 -5.91 7.48
N ASN A 113 8.94 -6.99 8.21
CA ASN A 113 10.28 -7.54 8.17
C ASN A 113 10.68 -7.97 6.75
N PHE A 114 9.76 -8.56 5.98
CA PHE A 114 10.02 -8.89 4.57
C PHE A 114 10.33 -7.64 3.75
N PHE A 115 9.56 -6.56 3.92
CA PHE A 115 9.81 -5.31 3.19
C PHE A 115 11.09 -4.56 3.60
N GLN A 116 11.55 -4.71 4.84
CA GLN A 116 12.77 -4.06 5.32
C GLN A 116 14.03 -4.77 4.80
N ASN A 117 13.96 -6.09 4.61
CA ASN A 117 15.11 -6.91 4.24
C ASN A 117 15.24 -7.16 2.73
N ASN A 118 14.25 -6.75 1.94
CA ASN A 118 14.22 -6.98 0.50
C ASN A 118 13.91 -5.67 -0.21
N PRO A 119 14.46 -5.41 -1.41
CA PRO A 119 14.16 -4.18 -2.17
C PRO A 119 12.82 -4.25 -2.90
N ASN A 120 12.29 -5.45 -3.14
CA ASN A 120 11.01 -5.75 -3.80
C ASN A 120 10.62 -7.21 -3.49
N GLY A 121 9.44 -7.66 -3.92
CA GLY A 121 9.12 -9.09 -3.91
C GLY A 121 7.67 -9.46 -3.66
N TYR A 122 7.44 -10.77 -3.53
CA TYR A 122 6.12 -11.36 -3.30
C TYR A 122 6.05 -12.01 -1.92
N PHE A 123 5.15 -11.53 -1.07
CA PHE A 123 4.83 -12.14 0.21
C PHE A 123 3.49 -12.88 0.10
N THR A 124 3.43 -14.15 0.46
CA THR A 124 2.22 -14.96 0.34
C THR A 124 1.75 -15.46 1.71
N VAL A 125 0.51 -15.11 2.08
CA VAL A 125 -0.18 -15.69 3.23
C VAL A 125 -0.93 -16.94 2.78
N VAL A 126 -0.51 -18.10 3.29
CA VAL A 126 -1.08 -19.41 2.99
C VAL A 126 -1.92 -19.90 4.16
N GLY A 127 -3.00 -20.61 3.90
CA GLY A 127 -3.80 -21.25 4.95
C GLY A 127 -5.12 -21.80 4.42
N ASP A 128 -5.80 -22.61 5.23
CA ASP A 128 -7.05 -23.26 4.82
C ASP A 128 -8.23 -22.28 4.82
N ALA A 129 -9.40 -22.77 4.37
CA ALA A 129 -10.65 -22.02 4.44
C ALA A 129 -10.95 -21.61 5.90
N GLY A 130 -11.49 -20.40 6.08
CA GLY A 130 -11.85 -19.89 7.41
C GLY A 130 -10.69 -19.39 8.27
N MET A 131 -9.42 -19.57 7.88
CA MET A 131 -8.26 -19.11 8.67
C MET A 131 -8.03 -17.59 8.67
N GLY A 132 -8.89 -16.80 8.02
CA GLY A 132 -8.82 -15.33 8.07
C GLY A 132 -7.94 -14.64 7.03
N LYS A 133 -7.48 -15.35 5.98
CA LYS A 133 -6.61 -14.78 4.92
C LYS A 133 -7.16 -13.49 4.29
N SER A 134 -8.40 -13.52 3.80
CA SER A 134 -9.05 -12.33 3.23
C SER A 134 -9.25 -11.21 4.23
N ALA A 135 -9.39 -11.56 5.52
CA ALA A 135 -9.51 -10.58 6.59
C ALA A 135 -8.16 -9.89 6.87
N ILE A 136 -7.05 -10.63 6.82
CA ILE A 136 -5.68 -10.08 6.87
C ILE A 136 -5.44 -9.14 5.68
N ALA A 137 -5.79 -9.57 4.46
CA ALA A 137 -5.66 -8.74 3.25
C ALA A 137 -6.48 -7.44 3.37
N ALA A 138 -7.75 -7.54 3.77
CA ALA A 138 -8.64 -6.40 3.97
C ALA A 138 -8.13 -5.46 5.07
N GLN A 139 -7.67 -6.00 6.20
CA GLN A 139 -7.11 -5.22 7.29
C GLN A 139 -5.85 -4.46 6.85
N TYR A 140 -4.96 -5.11 6.10
CA TYR A 140 -3.77 -4.45 5.56
C TYR A 140 -4.15 -3.20 4.74
N ILE A 141 -5.17 -3.31 3.89
CA ILE A 141 -5.66 -2.20 3.04
C ILE A 141 -6.31 -1.09 3.88
N VAL A 142 -7.01 -1.44 4.96
CA VAL A 142 -7.59 -0.46 5.89
C VAL A 142 -6.51 0.31 6.65
N GLU A 143 -5.40 -0.34 7.01
CA GLU A 143 -4.27 0.32 7.68
C GLU A 143 -3.36 1.08 6.70
N HIS A 144 -3.31 0.61 5.44
CA HIS A 144 -2.49 1.16 4.37
C HIS A 144 -3.40 1.54 3.19
N HIS A 145 -4.10 2.68 3.33
CA HIS A 145 -4.98 3.22 2.28
C HIS A 145 -4.26 3.51 0.96
N GLU A 146 -2.92 3.42 0.95
CA GLU A 146 -2.11 3.45 -0.26
C GLU A 146 -1.95 2.17 -1.05
N ALA A 147 -2.33 1.05 -0.46
CA ALA A 147 -2.30 -0.23 -1.14
C ALA A 147 -3.28 -0.22 -2.33
N ILE A 148 -2.83 -0.82 -3.43
CA ILE A 148 -3.71 -1.22 -4.53
C ILE A 148 -4.29 -2.58 -4.16
N CYS A 149 -5.56 -2.84 -4.44
CA CYS A 149 -6.15 -4.13 -4.08
C CYS A 149 -6.94 -4.79 -5.21
N PHE A 150 -6.97 -6.12 -5.17
CA PHE A 150 -7.83 -6.94 -6.01
C PHE A 150 -8.25 -8.19 -5.26
N PHE A 151 -9.55 -8.42 -5.10
CA PHE A 151 -10.09 -9.63 -4.50
C PHE A 151 -10.61 -10.54 -5.59
N ASN A 152 -10.08 -11.77 -5.66
CA ASN A 152 -10.65 -12.78 -6.53
C ASN A 152 -11.94 -13.31 -5.87
N ILE A 153 -13.07 -13.17 -6.56
CA ILE A 153 -14.38 -13.62 -6.08
C ILE A 153 -15.01 -14.47 -7.18
N ARG A 154 -14.83 -15.80 -7.11
CA ARG A 154 -15.31 -16.72 -8.15
C ARG A 154 -16.82 -16.65 -8.34
N ALA A 155 -17.57 -16.50 -7.26
CA ALA A 155 -19.04 -16.43 -7.30
C ALA A 155 -19.58 -15.23 -8.10
N GLU A 156 -18.79 -14.16 -8.22
CA GLU A 156 -19.14 -12.94 -8.96
C GLU A 156 -18.44 -12.86 -10.33
N GLY A 157 -17.69 -13.91 -10.72
CA GLY A 157 -16.86 -13.90 -11.92
C GLY A 157 -15.70 -12.89 -11.87
N MET A 158 -15.40 -12.34 -10.68
CA MET A 158 -14.29 -11.41 -10.45
C MET A 158 -13.00 -12.17 -10.14
N ASN A 159 -12.63 -13.11 -11.01
CA ASN A 159 -11.47 -13.97 -10.82
C ASN A 159 -10.70 -14.21 -12.13
N ARG A 160 -11.01 -13.43 -13.17
CA ARG A 160 -10.40 -13.52 -14.50
C ARG A 160 -9.20 -12.58 -14.63
N GLN A 161 -8.22 -13.00 -15.41
CA GLN A 161 -6.95 -12.28 -15.58
C GLN A 161 -7.13 -10.89 -16.23
N ASP A 162 -8.04 -10.78 -17.21
CA ASP A 162 -8.35 -9.50 -17.88
C ASP A 162 -8.93 -8.47 -16.91
N LEU A 163 -9.78 -8.92 -15.97
CA LEU A 163 -10.36 -8.07 -14.93
C LEU A 163 -9.29 -7.62 -13.93
N PHE A 164 -8.43 -8.52 -13.47
CA PHE A 164 -7.29 -8.18 -12.62
C PHE A 164 -6.43 -7.08 -13.25
N LEU A 165 -5.98 -7.30 -14.48
CA LEU A 165 -5.15 -6.32 -15.19
C LEU A 165 -5.88 -5.00 -15.34
N LYS A 166 -7.13 -5.00 -15.79
CA LYS A 166 -7.93 -3.78 -15.97
C LYS A 166 -8.03 -2.98 -14.67
N LYS A 167 -8.38 -3.63 -13.56
CA LYS A 167 -8.65 -2.98 -12.27
C LYS A 167 -7.38 -2.50 -11.57
N VAL A 168 -6.31 -3.30 -11.56
CA VAL A 168 -5.03 -2.90 -10.96
C VAL A 168 -4.40 -1.76 -11.77
N ARG A 169 -4.41 -1.83 -13.11
CA ARG A 169 -3.91 -0.75 -13.97
C ARG A 169 -4.68 0.54 -13.74
N GLN A 170 -6.01 0.47 -13.68
CA GLN A 170 -6.86 1.63 -13.41
C GLN A 170 -6.49 2.30 -12.07
N GLN A 171 -6.40 1.52 -10.99
CA GLN A 171 -6.00 2.05 -9.68
C GLN A 171 -4.60 2.69 -9.72
N LEU A 172 -3.61 2.06 -10.37
CA LEU A 172 -2.27 2.62 -10.52
C LEU A 172 -2.26 3.94 -11.29
N ILE A 173 -3.00 4.01 -12.41
CA ILE A 173 -3.08 5.20 -13.27
C ILE A 173 -3.70 6.37 -12.51
N GLU A 174 -4.85 6.14 -11.87
CA GLU A 174 -5.56 7.15 -11.11
C GLU A 174 -4.72 7.62 -9.92
N ARG A 175 -4.15 6.68 -9.16
CA ARG A 175 -3.43 6.97 -7.92
C ARG A 175 -2.12 7.72 -8.12
N TYR A 176 -1.37 7.36 -9.17
CA TYR A 176 -0.04 7.94 -9.45
C TYR A 176 -0.06 8.97 -10.59
N ASN A 177 -1.26 9.38 -11.02
CA ASN A 177 -1.51 10.33 -12.11
C ASN A 177 -0.68 9.98 -13.36
N LEU A 178 -0.88 8.77 -13.88
CA LEU A 178 -0.20 8.22 -15.06
C LEU A 178 -1.09 8.30 -16.32
N GLN A 179 -1.83 9.39 -16.50
CA GLN A 179 -2.80 9.55 -17.60
C GLN A 179 -2.19 9.43 -19.01
N THR A 180 -0.88 9.59 -19.15
CA THR A 180 -0.15 9.39 -20.42
C THR A 180 0.24 7.93 -20.68
N ALA A 181 -0.09 7.02 -19.77
CA ALA A 181 0.31 5.61 -19.80
C ALA A 181 -0.90 4.66 -19.74
N VAL A 182 -2.08 5.11 -20.17
CA VAL A 182 -3.33 4.32 -20.06
C VAL A 182 -3.22 2.97 -20.75
N ASP A 183 -2.57 2.92 -21.92
CA ASP A 183 -2.40 1.70 -22.70
C ASP A 183 -1.17 0.87 -22.30
N ALA A 184 -0.37 1.35 -21.33
CA ALA A 184 0.83 0.64 -20.89
C ALA A 184 0.47 -0.66 -20.15
N ASP A 185 1.30 -1.68 -20.33
CA ASP A 185 1.19 -2.93 -19.59
C ASP A 185 1.49 -2.74 -18.08
N LEU A 186 1.17 -3.78 -17.29
CA LEU A 186 1.34 -3.72 -15.84
C LEU A 186 2.81 -3.47 -15.46
N SER A 187 3.77 -4.18 -16.06
CA SER A 187 5.20 -4.04 -15.76
C SER A 187 5.72 -2.61 -15.99
N THR A 188 5.30 -1.98 -17.08
CA THR A 188 5.63 -0.59 -17.42
C THR A 188 5.03 0.37 -16.41
N LEU A 189 3.77 0.15 -15.99
CA LEU A 189 3.12 0.97 -14.97
C LEU A 189 3.81 0.84 -13.61
N LEU A 190 4.19 -0.38 -13.19
CA LEU A 190 4.93 -0.59 -11.94
C LEU A 190 6.27 0.15 -11.96
N THR A 191 6.98 0.15 -13.09
CA THR A 191 8.25 0.88 -13.25
C THR A 191 8.05 2.37 -13.11
N LYS A 192 7.06 2.94 -13.83
CA LYS A 192 6.72 4.37 -13.73
C LYS A 192 6.28 4.78 -12.32
N VAL A 193 5.57 3.91 -11.60
CA VAL A 193 5.24 4.15 -10.20
C VAL A 193 6.50 4.16 -9.35
N SER A 194 7.37 3.15 -9.48
CA SER A 194 8.62 3.07 -8.72
C SER A 194 9.49 4.31 -8.87
N GLU A 195 9.62 4.85 -10.09
CA GLU A 195 10.34 6.10 -10.38
C GLU A 195 9.74 7.33 -9.67
N LYS A 196 8.43 7.32 -9.41
CA LYS A 196 7.71 8.41 -8.72
C LYS A 196 7.72 8.29 -7.20
N LEU A 197 8.05 7.12 -6.65
CA LEU A 197 8.09 6.91 -5.20
C LEU A 197 9.22 7.73 -4.57
N SER A 198 8.89 8.45 -3.50
CA SER A 198 9.86 9.19 -2.69
C SER A 198 10.68 8.24 -1.80
N THR A 199 11.78 8.71 -1.23
CA THR A 199 12.60 7.90 -0.32
C THR A 199 11.75 7.40 0.85
N GLY A 200 11.83 6.09 1.10
CA GLY A 200 11.04 5.41 2.13
C GLY A 200 9.61 5.07 1.73
N GLU A 201 9.09 5.54 0.58
CA GLU A 201 7.78 5.09 0.06
C GLU A 201 7.92 3.74 -0.67
N ARG A 202 6.84 2.94 -0.63
CA ARG A 202 6.71 1.68 -1.37
C ARG A 202 5.32 1.58 -1.99
N LEU A 203 5.23 0.86 -3.09
CA LEU A 203 3.96 0.41 -3.66
C LEU A 203 3.70 -1.00 -3.16
N VAL A 204 2.52 -1.21 -2.57
CA VAL A 204 2.05 -2.54 -2.18
C VAL A 204 0.76 -2.86 -2.94
N ILE A 205 0.72 -4.03 -3.57
CA ILE A 205 -0.44 -4.55 -4.29
C ILE A 205 -0.93 -5.80 -3.55
N VAL A 206 -2.13 -5.72 -2.98
CA VAL A 206 -2.77 -6.82 -2.25
C VAL A 206 -3.68 -7.59 -3.20
N VAL A 207 -3.41 -8.87 -3.38
CA VAL A 207 -4.22 -9.76 -4.23
C VAL A 207 -4.73 -10.92 -3.39
N ASP A 208 -6.03 -10.94 -3.15
CA ASP A 208 -6.67 -11.94 -2.30
C ASP A 208 -7.16 -13.15 -3.11
N ALA A 209 -7.11 -14.33 -2.49
CA ALA A 209 -7.70 -15.58 -2.95
C ALA A 209 -7.21 -16.06 -4.33
N LEU A 210 -5.88 -16.22 -4.49
CA LEU A 210 -5.33 -16.75 -5.75
C LEU A 210 -5.82 -18.16 -6.10
N ASP A 211 -6.28 -18.94 -5.11
CA ASP A 211 -6.94 -20.24 -5.35
C ASP A 211 -8.29 -20.13 -6.07
N GLU A 212 -8.92 -18.95 -6.08
CA GLU A 212 -10.19 -18.72 -6.76
C GLU A 212 -10.04 -18.31 -8.23
N VAL A 213 -8.82 -17.97 -8.66
CA VAL A 213 -8.51 -17.48 -10.01
C VAL A 213 -8.98 -18.47 -11.08
N ASP A 214 -9.60 -17.92 -12.12
CA ASP A 214 -9.92 -18.65 -13.34
C ASP A 214 -8.63 -18.92 -14.14
N GLN A 215 -8.43 -20.18 -14.47
CA GLN A 215 -7.20 -20.72 -15.04
C GLN A 215 -7.33 -21.11 -16.52
N GLU A 216 -8.42 -20.75 -17.21
CA GLU A 216 -8.59 -21.05 -18.65
C GLU A 216 -7.49 -20.44 -19.55
N SER A 217 -6.87 -19.35 -19.11
CA SER A 217 -5.81 -18.64 -19.80
C SER A 217 -4.45 -19.30 -19.57
N SER A 218 -3.51 -19.19 -20.52
CA SER A 218 -2.14 -19.71 -20.40
C SER A 218 -1.20 -18.72 -19.70
N GLY A 219 -0.01 -19.17 -19.29
CA GLY A 219 1.01 -18.32 -18.66
C GLY A 219 0.92 -18.24 -17.12
N ASN A 220 1.59 -17.24 -16.54
CA ASN A 220 1.64 -17.04 -15.10
C ASN A 220 0.26 -16.65 -14.55
N LEU A 221 -0.03 -17.04 -13.31
CA LEU A 221 -1.31 -16.73 -12.67
C LEU A 221 -1.57 -15.20 -12.64
N LEU A 222 -2.74 -14.76 -13.10
CA LEU A 222 -3.14 -13.35 -13.24
C LEU A 222 -2.19 -12.48 -14.09
N PHE A 223 -1.33 -13.10 -14.91
CA PHE A 223 -0.21 -12.42 -15.58
C PHE A 223 0.65 -11.60 -14.61
N LEU A 224 0.83 -12.11 -13.39
CA LEU A 224 1.74 -11.50 -12.43
C LEU A 224 3.15 -11.39 -13.04
N PRO A 225 3.83 -10.23 -12.91
CA PRO A 225 5.17 -10.06 -13.45
C PRO A 225 6.17 -11.07 -12.87
N TYR A 226 7.12 -11.53 -13.67
CA TYR A 226 8.22 -12.38 -13.17
C TYR A 226 9.28 -11.57 -12.43
N ILE A 227 9.40 -10.29 -12.77
CA ILE A 227 10.35 -9.32 -12.22
C ILE A 227 9.59 -8.11 -11.68
N LEU A 228 10.12 -7.49 -10.64
CA LEU A 228 9.56 -6.30 -10.02
C LEU A 228 10.61 -5.18 -9.98
N PRO A 229 10.22 -3.92 -10.23
CA PRO A 229 11.09 -2.78 -9.96
C PRO A 229 11.28 -2.61 -8.45
N GLU A 230 12.27 -1.82 -8.04
CA GLU A 230 12.51 -1.54 -6.62
C GLU A 230 11.29 -0.90 -5.95
N ARG A 231 11.13 -1.17 -4.66
CA ARG A 231 10.08 -0.65 -3.76
C ARG A 231 8.67 -1.04 -4.19
N VAL A 232 8.52 -2.08 -5.01
CA VAL A 232 7.24 -2.67 -5.39
C VAL A 232 7.10 -4.06 -4.76
N TYR A 233 5.99 -4.26 -4.05
CA TYR A 233 5.69 -5.51 -3.37
C TYR A 233 4.28 -5.97 -3.67
N PHE A 234 4.11 -7.29 -3.65
CA PHE A 234 2.82 -7.93 -3.66
C PHE A 234 2.58 -8.66 -2.34
N ILE A 235 1.40 -8.49 -1.78
CA ILE A 235 0.87 -9.36 -0.73
C ILE A 235 -0.19 -10.23 -1.38
N LEU A 236 0.05 -11.53 -1.38
CA LEU A 236 -0.82 -12.53 -1.98
C LEU A 236 -1.47 -13.34 -0.88
N THR A 237 -2.71 -13.80 -1.10
CA THR A 237 -3.28 -14.84 -0.25
C THR A 237 -3.73 -16.02 -1.10
N ARG A 238 -3.60 -17.24 -0.56
CA ARG A 238 -4.09 -18.45 -1.21
C ARG A 238 -4.28 -19.60 -0.25
N ARG A 239 -5.01 -20.62 -0.69
CA ARG A 239 -4.92 -21.96 -0.11
C ARG A 239 -3.58 -22.64 -0.45
N PRO A 240 -3.18 -23.67 0.31
CA PRO A 240 -2.08 -24.56 -0.07
C PRO A 240 -2.32 -25.12 -1.47
N TYR A 241 -1.26 -25.21 -2.29
CA TYR A 241 -1.38 -25.84 -3.61
C TYR A 241 -1.62 -27.34 -3.46
N ASN A 242 -2.53 -27.89 -4.27
CA ASN A 242 -2.45 -29.31 -4.63
C ASN A 242 -1.36 -29.51 -5.70
N GLN A 243 -0.86 -30.75 -5.86
CA GLN A 243 0.28 -31.05 -6.73
C GLN A 243 0.10 -30.56 -8.20
N ASP A 244 -1.14 -30.43 -8.66
CA ASP A 244 -1.48 -30.04 -10.04
C ASP A 244 -1.83 -28.54 -10.24
N GLU A 245 -1.80 -27.73 -9.17
CA GLU A 245 -2.36 -26.35 -9.20
C GLU A 245 -1.31 -25.23 -9.21
N LYS A 246 -0.02 -25.55 -9.14
CA LYS A 246 1.03 -24.53 -8.99
C LYS A 246 1.41 -23.90 -10.33
N ARG A 247 0.70 -22.82 -10.69
CA ARG A 247 0.99 -21.96 -11.86
C ARG A 247 1.61 -20.60 -11.56
N LEU A 248 1.88 -20.34 -10.28
CA LEU A 248 2.51 -19.10 -9.86
C LEU A 248 4.02 -19.26 -9.95
N HIS A 249 4.62 -18.54 -10.89
CA HIS A 249 6.04 -18.56 -11.18
C HIS A 249 6.62 -17.15 -11.04
N PHE A 250 7.80 -17.07 -10.43
CA PHE A 250 8.55 -15.84 -10.24
C PHE A 250 9.98 -16.04 -10.73
N SER A 251 10.68 -14.95 -11.07
CA SER A 251 12.12 -15.04 -11.33
C SER A 251 12.84 -15.52 -10.06
N PRO A 252 13.83 -16.43 -10.16
CA PRO A 252 14.63 -16.88 -9.01
C PRO A 252 15.37 -15.74 -8.29
N THR A 253 15.56 -14.60 -8.96
CA THR A 253 16.23 -13.42 -8.41
C THR A 253 15.30 -12.51 -7.60
N ILE A 254 13.99 -12.72 -7.65
CA ILE A 254 13.01 -11.91 -6.91
C ILE A 254 12.77 -12.56 -5.55
N PRO A 255 12.89 -11.81 -4.44
CA PRO A 255 12.58 -12.32 -3.12
C PRO A 255 11.12 -12.78 -3.03
N THR A 256 10.94 -13.97 -2.49
CA THR A 256 9.62 -14.54 -2.20
C THR A 256 9.62 -15.09 -0.78
N GLN A 257 8.52 -14.89 -0.07
CA GLN A 257 8.33 -15.44 1.26
C GLN A 257 6.90 -15.93 1.42
N GLU A 258 6.74 -17.12 2.02
CA GLU A 258 5.44 -17.66 2.37
C GLU A 258 5.30 -17.71 3.89
N LEU A 259 4.18 -17.23 4.41
CA LEU A 259 3.76 -17.41 5.79
C LEU A 259 2.51 -18.28 5.81
N ASP A 260 2.67 -19.50 6.33
CA ASP A 260 1.60 -20.48 6.41
C ASP A 260 0.90 -20.42 7.77
N LEU A 261 -0.32 -19.88 7.80
CA LEU A 261 -1.14 -19.71 9.01
C LEU A 261 -1.40 -21.02 9.75
N ARG A 262 -1.31 -22.17 9.07
CA ARG A 262 -1.45 -23.50 9.68
C ARG A 262 -0.36 -23.78 10.72
N GLN A 263 0.80 -23.13 10.59
CA GLN A 263 1.93 -23.26 11.51
C GLN A 263 1.82 -22.34 12.74
N TYR A 264 0.85 -21.42 12.77
CA TYR A 264 0.67 -20.40 13.81
C TYR A 264 -0.69 -20.54 14.51
N SER A 265 -1.09 -21.78 14.79
CA SER A 265 -2.39 -22.08 15.41
C SER A 265 -2.48 -21.51 16.83
N ASN A 266 -1.39 -21.51 17.60
CA ASN A 266 -1.35 -20.99 18.97
C ASN A 266 -1.51 -19.47 19.01
N GLU A 267 -0.79 -18.75 18.17
CA GLU A 267 -0.86 -17.30 18.02
C GLU A 267 -2.25 -16.88 17.52
N SER A 268 -2.79 -17.62 16.54
CA SER A 268 -4.14 -17.38 16.02
C SER A 268 -5.24 -17.59 17.08
N ASN A 269 -5.05 -18.55 18.00
CA ASN A 269 -5.99 -18.80 19.09
C ASN A 269 -5.94 -17.72 20.19
N GLN A 270 -4.79 -17.04 20.35
CA GLN A 270 -4.66 -15.96 21.33
C GLN A 270 -5.35 -14.66 20.88
N ASP A 271 -5.57 -14.51 19.58
CA ASP A 271 -6.21 -13.34 18.97
C ASP A 271 -7.72 -13.30 19.22
N VAL A 272 -8.36 -14.46 19.41
CA VAL A 272 -9.81 -14.60 19.69
C VAL A 272 -10.00 -14.61 21.21
N LYS A 273 -10.16 -13.43 21.83
CA LYS A 273 -10.55 -13.27 23.24
C LYS A 273 -11.76 -12.37 23.37
#